data_AF-A0A7K4J0E0-F1
#
_entry.id   AF-A0A7K4J0E0-F1
#
_cell.length_a   1.000
_cell.length_b   1.000
_cell.length_c   1.000
_cell.angle_alpha   90.00
_cell.angle_beta   90.00
_cell.angle_gamma   90.00
#
_symmetry.space_group_name_H-M   'P 1'
#
loop_
_entity.id
_entity.type
_entity.pdbx_description
1 polymer ?
#
loop_
_entity_poly.entity_id
_entity_poly.type
_entity_poly.pdbx_seq_one_letter_code
_entity_poly.pdbx_strand_id
1 'polypeptide(L)'
;GCEHYRRGCLLRAPCCGKLYACRLCHDGAEEHRLDRFRVAEVQCARCRLLQKAQQRCEGCQSLFGEYYCGICHLFDRDKKQYHCTGCGICRIGPKEDFFHCSKCNLCLSLSLQGKHKCIENVSRQDCPICLEDIHTSRVGAHVLPCGHLLHR
;
A
#
# COMPACT_ATOMS: atom_id res chain seq x y z
N GLY A 1 -2.64 -10.58 -12.68
CA GLY A 1 -2.70 -10.16 -11.27
C GLY A 1 -2.19 -11.26 -10.36
N CYS A 2 -2.34 -11.09 -9.05
CA CYS A 2 -2.03 -12.10 -8.02
C CYS A 2 -3.11 -12.06 -6.94
N GLU A 3 -3.03 -12.93 -5.93
CA GLU A 3 -3.95 -12.92 -4.77
C GLU A 3 -3.96 -11.58 -4.01
N HIS A 4 -2.83 -10.86 -4.03
CA HIS A 4 -2.69 -9.61 -3.31
C HIS A 4 -3.43 -8.44 -3.97
N TYR A 5 -3.39 -8.37 -5.30
CA TYR A 5 -3.86 -7.23 -6.11
C TYR A 5 -4.28 -7.65 -7.51
N ARG A 6 -5.41 -7.13 -7.98
CA ARG A 6 -5.92 -7.35 -9.33
C ARG A 6 -5.36 -6.31 -10.28
N ARG A 7 -4.37 -6.73 -11.08
CA ARG A 7 -3.67 -5.84 -12.02
C ARG A 7 -3.27 -6.50 -13.34
N GLY A 8 -3.05 -5.67 -14.35
CA GLY A 8 -2.68 -6.03 -15.72
C GLY A 8 -1.20 -5.85 -16.08
N CYS A 9 -0.32 -5.62 -15.11
CA CYS A 9 1.12 -5.46 -15.32
C CYS A 9 1.97 -6.17 -14.25
N LEU A 10 3.24 -6.38 -14.56
CA LEU A 10 4.29 -6.78 -13.61
C LEU A 10 5.18 -5.58 -13.29
N LEU A 11 5.60 -5.43 -12.05
CA LEU A 11 6.54 -4.40 -11.61
C LEU A 11 7.96 -4.86 -11.93
N ARG A 12 8.80 -3.97 -12.49
CA ARG A 12 10.25 -4.18 -12.53
C ARG A 12 10.83 -3.74 -11.20
N ALA A 13 11.37 -4.68 -10.43
CA ALA A 13 11.95 -4.42 -9.13
C ALA A 13 13.26 -3.61 -9.29
N PRO A 14 13.38 -2.41 -8.70
CA PRO A 14 14.57 -1.57 -8.87
C PRO A 14 15.81 -2.15 -8.16
N CYS A 15 15.62 -3.02 -7.15
CA CYS A 15 16.69 -3.66 -6.40
C CYS A 15 17.41 -4.76 -7.17
N CYS A 16 16.68 -5.55 -7.97
CA CYS A 16 17.22 -6.76 -8.62
C CYS A 16 16.91 -6.84 -10.13
N GLY A 17 16.15 -5.90 -10.69
CA GLY A 17 15.77 -5.84 -12.11
C GLY A 17 14.74 -6.88 -12.55
N LYS A 18 14.37 -7.84 -11.70
CA LYS A 18 13.42 -8.92 -11.96
C LYS A 18 11.97 -8.40 -11.99
N LEU A 19 11.07 -9.16 -12.60
CA LEU A 19 9.65 -8.82 -12.77
C LEU A 19 8.75 -9.60 -11.81
N TYR A 20 7.89 -8.89 -11.08
CA TYR A 20 6.93 -9.51 -10.15
C TYR A 20 5.54 -8.95 -10.32
N ALA A 21 4.52 -9.76 -10.01
CA ALA A 21 3.15 -9.28 -10.00
C ALA A 21 2.97 -8.11 -9.01
N CYS A 22 3.56 -8.16 -7.81
CA CYS A 22 3.52 -7.06 -6.87
C CYS A 22 4.70 -7.12 -5.88
N ARG A 23 4.82 -6.08 -5.03
CA ARG A 23 5.85 -6.04 -3.98
C ARG A 23 5.81 -7.25 -3.04
N LEU A 24 4.61 -7.75 -2.70
CA LEU A 24 4.47 -8.87 -1.76
C LEU A 24 4.91 -10.19 -2.40
N CYS A 25 4.63 -10.36 -3.69
CA CYS A 25 5.16 -11.49 -4.44
C CYS A 25 6.69 -11.42 -4.59
N HIS A 26 7.27 -10.22 -4.65
CA HIS A 26 8.71 -10.03 -4.60
C HIS A 26 9.25 -10.39 -3.21
N ASP A 27 8.74 -9.76 -2.16
CA ASP A 27 9.22 -9.93 -0.78
C ASP A 27 9.07 -11.38 -0.27
N GLY A 28 8.12 -12.15 -0.82
CA GLY A 28 7.97 -13.57 -0.52
C GLY A 28 8.84 -14.51 -1.37
N ALA A 29 9.44 -14.03 -2.45
CA ALA A 29 10.30 -14.82 -3.35
C ALA A 29 11.79 -14.47 -3.22
N GLU A 30 12.12 -13.35 -2.57
CA GLU A 30 13.47 -12.83 -2.46
C GLU A 30 13.83 -12.58 -0.97
N GLU A 31 15.11 -12.66 -0.63
CA GLU A 31 15.61 -12.41 0.73
C GLU A 31 15.68 -10.92 1.10
N HIS A 32 15.16 -10.04 0.24
CA HIS A 32 15.14 -8.60 0.43
C HIS A 32 13.79 -8.02 0.06
N ARG A 33 13.50 -6.81 0.57
CA ARG A 33 12.23 -6.13 0.33
C ARG A 33 12.30 -5.15 -0.84
N LEU A 34 11.20 -5.07 -1.59
CA LEU A 34 11.03 -4.10 -2.67
C LEU A 34 10.63 -2.72 -2.12
N ASP A 35 11.41 -1.70 -2.47
CA ASP A 35 11.01 -0.32 -2.28
C ASP A 35 10.01 0.12 -3.35
N ARG A 36 8.73 0.19 -2.94
CA ARG A 36 7.60 0.56 -3.80
C ARG A 36 7.70 1.98 -4.36
N PHE A 37 8.41 2.88 -3.71
CA PHE A 37 8.51 4.27 -4.13
C PHE A 37 9.51 4.45 -5.28
N ARG A 38 10.43 3.50 -5.44
CA ARG A 38 11.48 3.52 -6.49
C ARG A 38 11.11 2.76 -7.76
N VAL A 39 9.95 2.12 -7.81
CA VAL A 39 9.49 1.40 -9.01
C VAL A 39 9.22 2.41 -10.12
N ALA A 40 9.99 2.39 -11.20
CA ALA A 40 9.82 3.33 -12.31
C ALA A 40 9.20 2.67 -13.56
N GLU A 41 9.28 1.35 -13.68
CA GLU A 41 8.91 0.61 -14.89
C GLU A 41 8.01 -0.59 -14.59
N VAL A 42 7.14 -0.89 -15.55
CA VAL A 42 6.22 -2.02 -15.52
C VAL A 42 6.18 -2.72 -16.86
N GLN A 43 6.01 -4.05 -16.85
CA GLN A 43 5.76 -4.83 -18.06
C GLN A 43 4.26 -5.10 -18.20
N CYS A 44 3.70 -4.81 -19.38
CA CYS A 44 2.33 -5.17 -19.71
C CYS A 44 2.14 -6.69 -19.69
N ALA A 45 1.14 -7.20 -18.97
CA ALA A 45 0.86 -8.65 -18.97
C ALA A 45 0.24 -9.14 -20.29
N ARG A 46 -0.37 -8.24 -21.09
CA ARG A 46 -1.03 -8.57 -22.36
C ARG A 46 -0.07 -8.57 -23.56
N CYS A 47 0.63 -7.46 -23.78
CA CYS A 47 1.51 -7.29 -24.95
C CYS A 47 3.01 -7.36 -24.62
N ARG A 48 3.39 -7.61 -23.36
CA ARG A 48 4.78 -7.75 -22.89
C ARG A 48 5.68 -6.51 -23.05
N LEU A 49 5.14 -5.37 -23.50
CA LEU A 49 5.86 -4.11 -23.54
C LEU A 49 6.33 -3.70 -22.14
N LEU A 50 7.64 -3.47 -21.99
CA LEU A 50 8.24 -2.82 -20.83
C LEU A 50 8.18 -1.31 -21.05
N GLN A 51 7.66 -0.57 -20.07
CA GLN A 51 7.42 0.87 -20.19
C GLN A 51 7.42 1.54 -18.81
N LYS A 52 7.34 2.87 -18.79
CA LYS A 52 7.20 3.64 -17.55
C LYS A 52 5.94 3.26 -16.79
N ALA A 53 6.02 3.28 -15.47
CA ALA A 53 4.88 3.03 -14.61
C ALA A 53 3.80 4.10 -14.83
N GLN A 54 2.63 3.66 -15.30
CA GLN A 54 1.47 4.50 -15.55
C GLN A 54 0.22 3.62 -15.62
N GLN A 55 -0.98 4.20 -15.61
CA GLN A 55 -2.22 3.43 -15.45
C GLN A 55 -2.60 2.56 -16.67
N ARG A 56 -2.16 2.91 -17.87
CA ARG A 56 -2.50 2.22 -19.13
C ARG A 56 -1.24 1.80 -19.88
N CYS A 57 -1.34 0.72 -20.63
CA CYS A 57 -0.27 0.30 -21.52
C CYS A 57 -0.15 1.24 -22.72
N GLU A 58 1.06 1.72 -23.05
CA GLU A 58 1.33 2.54 -24.24
C GLU A 58 1.08 1.75 -25.52
N GLY A 59 1.44 0.46 -25.54
CA GLY A 59 1.33 -0.38 -26.74
C GLY A 59 -0.09 -0.86 -27.06
N CYS A 60 -0.81 -1.40 -26.08
CA CYS A 60 -2.13 -2.02 -26.30
C CYS A 60 -3.29 -1.34 -25.56
N GLN A 61 -3.03 -0.22 -24.88
CA GLN A 61 -4.03 0.60 -24.20
C GLN A 61 -4.82 -0.12 -23.08
N SER A 62 -4.40 -1.34 -22.70
CA SER A 62 -4.98 -2.09 -21.59
C SER A 62 -4.82 -1.35 -20.27
N LEU A 63 -5.89 -1.28 -19.49
CA LEU A 63 -5.86 -0.73 -18.14
C LEU A 63 -5.14 -1.68 -17.18
N PHE A 64 -4.15 -1.17 -16.43
CA PHE A 64 -3.42 -1.97 -15.45
C PHE A 64 -4.11 -2.08 -14.09
N GLY A 65 -4.94 -1.11 -13.74
CA GLY A 65 -5.79 -1.11 -12.57
C GLY A 65 -6.77 0.04 -12.63
N GLU A 66 -7.99 -0.19 -12.14
CA GLU A 66 -9.01 0.87 -11.97
C GLU A 66 -8.48 1.96 -11.04
N TYR A 67 -7.71 1.54 -10.02
CA TYR A 67 -6.94 2.45 -9.18
C TYR A 67 -5.45 2.33 -9.52
N TYR A 68 -4.82 3.49 -9.71
CA TYR A 68 -3.38 3.64 -9.80
C TYR A 68 -2.91 4.77 -8.89
N CYS A 69 -1.91 4.48 -8.04
CA CYS A 69 -1.20 5.49 -7.28
C CYS A 69 0.22 5.65 -7.82
N GLY A 70 0.54 6.82 -8.36
CA GLY A 70 1.88 7.15 -8.88
C GLY A 70 2.96 7.30 -7.80
N ILE A 71 2.57 7.51 -6.53
CA ILE A 71 3.53 7.60 -5.42
C ILE A 71 3.92 6.19 -4.95
N CYS A 72 2.92 5.36 -4.65
CA CYS A 72 3.15 4.00 -4.15
C CYS A 72 3.38 2.95 -5.26
N HIS A 73 3.25 3.34 -6.53
CA HIS A 73 3.21 2.43 -7.69
C HIS A 73 2.26 1.23 -7.49
N LEU A 74 1.09 1.52 -6.89
CA LEU A 74 0.06 0.53 -6.60
C LEU A 74 -0.96 0.48 -7.73
N PHE A 75 -1.17 -0.72 -8.28
CA PHE A 75 -2.19 -1.04 -9.26
C PHE A 75 -3.15 -2.08 -8.66
N ASP A 76 -4.45 -1.78 -8.64
CA ASP A 76 -5.49 -2.68 -8.15
C ASP A 76 -6.87 -2.34 -8.76
N ARG A 77 -7.87 -3.16 -8.48
CA ARG A 77 -9.30 -2.80 -8.68
C ARG A 77 -9.71 -1.66 -7.76
N ASP A 78 -10.81 -0.96 -8.06
CA ASP A 78 -11.38 0.03 -7.16
C ASP A 78 -11.99 -0.67 -5.94
N LYS A 79 -11.44 -0.37 -4.76
CA LYS A 79 -11.90 -0.73 -3.41
C LYS A 79 -12.09 0.56 -2.59
N LYS A 80 -12.28 1.69 -3.25
CA LYS A 80 -12.32 3.04 -2.67
C LYS A 80 -11.04 3.40 -1.91
N GLN A 81 -9.92 2.78 -2.25
CA GLN A 81 -8.62 3.11 -1.68
C GLN A 81 -8.16 4.50 -2.11
N TYR A 82 -7.34 5.11 -1.26
CA TYR A 82 -6.80 6.45 -1.48
C TYR A 82 -5.38 6.54 -0.95
N HIS A 83 -4.59 7.43 -1.52
CA HIS A 83 -3.28 7.76 -0.96
C HIS A 83 -3.45 8.76 0.19
N CYS A 84 -2.99 8.40 1.39
CA CYS A 84 -2.91 9.33 2.51
C CYS A 84 -1.54 9.99 2.51
N THR A 85 -1.47 11.30 2.23
CA THR A 85 -0.22 12.06 2.22
C THR A 85 0.47 12.04 3.58
N GLY A 86 -0.28 12.13 4.69
CA GLY A 86 0.29 12.11 6.05
C GLY A 86 0.93 10.76 6.42
N CYS A 87 0.41 9.63 5.89
CA CYS A 87 1.05 8.32 6.06
C CYS A 87 2.08 8.00 4.97
N GLY A 88 2.00 8.65 3.80
CA GLY A 88 2.82 8.32 2.63
C GLY A 88 2.46 6.98 1.97
N ILE A 89 1.31 6.39 2.30
CA ILE A 89 0.88 5.09 1.75
C ILE A 89 -0.60 5.07 1.37
N CYS A 90 -0.96 4.16 0.47
CA CYS A 90 -2.36 3.89 0.14
C CYS A 90 -3.07 3.17 1.28
N ARG A 91 -4.24 3.67 1.67
CA ARG A 91 -5.17 3.04 2.61
C ARG A 91 -6.44 2.61 1.88
N ILE A 92 -7.11 1.59 2.39
CA ILE A 92 -8.46 1.22 1.93
C ILE A 92 -9.44 2.23 2.51
N GLY A 93 -10.36 2.72 1.68
CA GLY A 93 -11.32 3.75 2.06
C GLY A 93 -12.77 3.24 2.08
N PRO A 94 -13.76 4.12 1.83
CA PRO A 94 -13.61 5.39 1.10
C PRO A 94 -12.95 6.52 1.91
N LYS A 95 -12.33 7.51 1.26
CA LYS A 95 -11.51 8.54 1.93
C LYS A 95 -12.33 9.38 2.91
N GLU A 96 -13.56 9.66 2.54
CA GLU A 96 -14.55 10.42 3.29
C GLU A 96 -14.89 9.80 4.65
N ASP A 97 -14.68 8.49 4.86
CA ASP A 97 -14.94 7.82 6.15
C ASP A 97 -13.76 7.89 7.13
N PHE A 98 -12.64 8.47 6.70
CA PHE A 98 -11.39 8.47 7.47
C PHE A 98 -10.78 9.87 7.56
N PHE A 99 -10.08 10.12 8.66
CA PHE A 99 -9.20 11.28 8.81
C PHE A 99 -7.80 10.83 9.21
N HIS A 100 -6.81 11.64 8.86
CA HIS A 100 -5.44 11.46 9.34
C HIS A 100 -5.25 12.25 10.64
N CYS A 101 -4.89 11.56 11.72
CA CYS A 101 -4.46 12.22 12.95
C CYS A 101 -2.95 12.41 12.94
N SER A 102 -2.49 13.65 12.76
CA SER A 102 -1.06 13.98 12.69
C SER A 102 -0.29 13.65 13.97
N LYS A 103 -0.93 13.78 15.14
CA LYS A 103 -0.30 13.43 16.42
C LYS A 103 -0.06 11.92 16.54
N CYS A 104 -1.04 11.11 16.14
CA CYS A 104 -0.92 9.65 16.13
C CYS A 104 -0.12 9.12 14.93
N ASN A 105 0.07 9.94 13.89
CA ASN A 105 0.56 9.55 12.56
C ASN A 105 -0.22 8.36 11.98
N LEU A 106 -1.56 8.38 12.13
CA LEU A 106 -2.43 7.26 11.79
C LEU A 106 -3.72 7.73 11.11
N CYS A 107 -4.18 6.97 10.11
CA CYS A 107 -5.52 7.14 9.56
C CYS A 107 -6.53 6.39 10.43
N LEU A 108 -7.56 7.09 10.88
CA LEU A 108 -8.61 6.57 11.76
C LEU A 108 -9.98 6.84 11.13
N SER A 109 -10.97 6.01 11.47
CA SER A 109 -12.36 6.27 11.07
C SER A 109 -12.83 7.59 11.67
N LEU A 110 -13.63 8.37 10.92
CA LEU A 110 -14.26 9.60 11.42
C LEU A 110 -15.05 9.41 12.73
N SER A 111 -15.56 8.20 12.98
CA SER A 111 -16.23 7.87 14.26
C SER A 111 -15.33 8.09 15.50
N LEU A 112 -14.01 8.05 15.33
CA LEU A 112 -12.99 8.26 16.36
C LEU A 112 -12.50 9.71 16.45
N GLN A 113 -12.96 10.59 15.57
CA GLN A 113 -12.56 12.00 15.58
C GLN A 113 -13.03 12.66 16.88
N GLY A 114 -12.10 13.24 17.63
CA GLY A 114 -12.35 13.82 18.95
C GLY A 114 -12.59 12.82 20.09
N LYS A 115 -12.67 11.51 19.81
CA LYS A 115 -12.98 10.46 20.81
C LYS A 115 -11.80 9.54 21.11
N HIS A 116 -10.84 9.41 20.20
CA HIS A 116 -9.69 8.53 20.42
C HIS A 116 -8.68 9.15 21.40
N LYS A 117 -8.06 8.29 22.21
CA LYS A 117 -6.90 8.66 23.01
C LYS A 117 -5.70 8.82 22.07
N CYS A 118 -5.29 10.06 21.85
CA CYS A 118 -4.11 10.37 21.04
C CYS A 118 -2.83 9.89 21.76
N ILE A 119 -2.16 8.89 21.17
CA ILE A 119 -0.80 8.49 21.56
C ILE A 119 0.14 8.85 20.42
N GLU A 120 1.17 9.61 20.75
CA GLU A 120 2.11 10.12 19.78
C GLU A 120 2.83 8.97 19.06
N ASN A 121 2.90 9.05 17.72
CA ASN A 121 3.61 8.08 16.87
C ASN A 121 3.21 6.62 17.07
N VAL A 122 2.00 6.34 17.59
CA VAL A 122 1.59 4.97 17.94
C VAL A 122 1.64 4.00 16.76
N SER A 123 1.40 4.47 15.53
CA SER A 123 1.48 3.63 14.33
C SER A 123 2.90 3.29 13.89
N ARG A 124 3.91 4.00 14.40
CA ARG A 124 5.34 3.83 14.07
C ARG A 124 6.05 2.84 15.00
N GLN A 125 5.32 2.27 15.95
CA GLN A 125 5.83 1.19 16.80
C GLN A 125 5.50 -0.16 16.15
N ASP A 126 6.39 -1.13 16.32
CA ASP A 126 6.12 -2.51 15.92
C ASP A 126 5.07 -3.13 16.83
N CYS A 127 4.37 -4.13 16.31
CA CYS A 127 3.41 -4.90 17.10
C CYS A 127 4.15 -5.58 18.27
N PRO A 128 3.77 -5.33 19.55
CA PRO A 128 4.48 -5.92 20.69
C PRO A 128 4.34 -7.45 20.78
N ILE A 129 3.48 -8.06 19.96
CA ILE A 129 3.27 -9.51 19.92
C ILE A 129 4.08 -10.17 18.81
N CYS A 130 3.98 -9.69 17.57
CA CYS A 130 4.67 -10.29 16.42
C CYS A 130 5.95 -9.55 16.00
N LEU A 131 6.22 -8.38 16.58
CA LEU A 131 7.36 -7.50 16.26
C LEU A 131 7.39 -7.05 14.79
N GLU A 132 6.25 -7.07 14.12
CA GLU A 132 6.11 -6.58 12.75
C GLU A 132 5.59 -5.14 12.71
N ASP A 133 6.03 -4.39 11.70
CA ASP A 133 5.64 -3.00 11.44
C ASP A 133 4.13 -2.85 11.29
N ILE A 134 3.50 -2.08 12.18
CA ILE A 134 2.06 -1.80 12.12
C ILE A 134 1.72 -0.79 11.02
N HIS A 135 2.63 0.14 10.72
CA HIS A 135 2.32 1.29 9.88
C HIS A 135 1.97 0.87 8.46
N THR A 136 2.81 0.01 7.87
CA THR A 136 2.74 -0.41 6.46
C THR A 136 2.21 -1.83 6.27
N SER A 137 1.87 -2.50 7.37
CA SER A 137 1.17 -3.78 7.35
C SER A 137 -0.20 -3.67 6.67
N ARG A 138 -0.58 -4.79 6.06
CA ARG A 138 -1.93 -5.01 5.51
C ARG A 138 -2.87 -5.64 6.53
N VAL A 139 -2.34 -6.17 7.62
CA VAL A 139 -3.13 -6.70 8.73
C VAL A 139 -3.71 -5.50 9.46
N GLY A 140 -5.03 -5.53 9.67
CA GLY A 140 -5.70 -4.46 10.40
C GLY A 140 -5.14 -4.38 11.81
N ALA A 141 -4.95 -3.16 12.32
CA ALA A 141 -4.55 -2.94 13.70
C ALA A 141 -5.78 -2.66 14.57
N HIS A 142 -5.83 -3.25 15.75
CA HIS A 142 -6.80 -2.96 16.79
C HIS A 142 -6.20 -1.95 17.79
N VAL A 143 -6.95 -0.89 18.09
CA VAL A 143 -6.58 0.08 19.14
C VAL A 143 -7.09 -0.46 20.47
N LEU A 144 -6.20 -0.77 21.40
CA LEU A 144 -6.55 -1.19 22.75
C LEU A 144 -7.09 -0.02 23.59
N PRO A 145 -7.84 -0.27 24.69
CA PRO A 145 -8.28 0.79 25.61
C PRO A 145 -7.14 1.62 26.20
N CYS A 146 -5.94 1.03 26.37
CA CYS A 146 -4.75 1.76 26.81
C CYS A 146 -4.19 2.71 25.73
N GLY A 147 -4.59 2.52 24.47
CA GLY A 147 -4.27 3.30 23.27
C GLY A 147 -3.20 2.66 22.37
N HIS A 148 -2.58 1.54 22.78
CA HIS A 148 -1.61 0.81 21.96
C HIS A 148 -2.27 0.08 20.80
N LEU A 149 -1.50 -0.18 19.74
CA LEU A 149 -1.93 -0.93 18.57
C LEU A 149 -1.44 -2.37 18.63
N LEU A 150 -2.32 -3.30 18.23
CA LEU A 150 -1.98 -4.70 17.98
C LEU A 150 -2.44 -5.09 16.58
N HIS A 151 -1.66 -5.90 15.87
CA HIS A 151 -2.20 -6.60 14.71
C HIS A 151 -3.37 -7.49 15.14
N ARG A 152 -4.41 -7.54 14.30
CA ARG A 152 -5.58 -8.40 14.52
C ARG A 152 -5.29 -9.87 14.24
#